data_AF-A0A944ZA06-F1
#
_entry.id   AF-A0A944ZA06-F1
#
_cell.length_a   1.000
_cell.length_b   1.000
_cell.length_c   1.000
_cell.angle_alpha   90.00
_cell.angle_beta   90.00
_cell.angle_gamma   90.00
#
_symmetry.space_group_name_H-M   'P 1'
#
loop_
_entity.id
_entity.type
_entity.pdbx_description
1 polymer ?
#
loop_
_entity_poly.entity_id
_entity_poly.type
_entity_poly.pdbx_seq_one_letter_code
_entity_poly.pdbx_strand_id
1 'polypeptide(L)'
;MKVGIASALVCFVLACASEVSPSDLAETAPVPSAVASVIPTPVPAPDNPTPTTPPASASPNPNADVPPTPTQVSEPESNDEEQVEPSPVPQSSPTPVDPTATQIPPALNTPTPPVAGTVPLQTTTIFGPVECEGTGRVTFNHFPLDAGIISSIQPMGDMSGSHVTPVDHIYITHDSADVPGHGYEVVMPADGVVVSVGRMPNPNRPDYRIVIAHTCTLFTTFIHVGSPVEELMAKVGELELGSSWYGAHAIQAGQKLADASTNTMDFMVHDAEVTLPGFVSPALYENEPWKIHTLDPFDFYDEPLRSAVLAFNPRTAEPVGGKIDYDIDGRLVGNWFVEDTNGYTSDGRLNYWETHLAIAYDYIDPSMPLVSIGADFGIPDNACNVCAGAFAIKGNALDPATISTSDGLVKYELVGRIRPFPGAPMFNDESNSIGVMLVEMLDDRTLRFEVIPGVLPESLTDFTDAALIYTR
;
A
#
# COMPACT_ATOMS: atom_id res chain seq x y z
N MET A 1 20.51 -23.36 54.84
CA MET A 1 20.98 -24.11 53.66
C MET A 1 19.87 -25.07 53.25
N LYS A 2 19.52 -25.17 51.96
CA LYS A 2 18.52 -26.07 51.35
C LYS A 2 17.19 -26.26 52.13
N VAL A 3 16.13 -25.57 51.67
CA VAL A 3 14.74 -25.92 52.00
C VAL A 3 14.22 -26.91 50.95
N GLY A 4 13.45 -27.90 51.39
CA GLY A 4 12.65 -28.77 50.53
C GLY A 4 11.59 -29.47 51.37
N ILE A 5 10.31 -29.22 51.08
CA ILE A 5 9.15 -29.84 51.74
C ILE A 5 8.11 -30.12 50.65
N ALA A 6 7.44 -31.27 50.73
CA ALA A 6 6.36 -31.66 49.83
C ALA A 6 5.16 -32.24 50.61
N SER A 7 3.97 -32.01 50.07
CA SER A 7 2.74 -32.83 50.18
C SER A 7 2.17 -33.25 51.56
N ALA A 8 1.11 -32.56 51.98
CA ALA A 8 -0.16 -33.12 52.53
C ALA A 8 -1.17 -31.95 52.63
N LEU A 9 -2.42 -31.94 52.14
CA LEU A 9 -3.49 -32.95 51.95
C LEU A 9 -4.26 -33.33 53.24
N VAL A 10 -5.36 -32.62 53.51
CA VAL A 10 -6.53 -33.06 54.31
C VAL A 10 -7.80 -32.45 53.71
N CYS A 11 -8.91 -33.20 53.70
CA CYS A 11 -10.19 -32.85 53.04
C CYS A 11 -11.26 -32.28 54.01
N PHE A 12 -12.36 -31.73 53.47
CA PHE A 12 -13.69 -31.81 54.11
C PHE A 12 -14.84 -31.88 53.07
N VAL A 13 -16.01 -32.44 53.48
CA VAL A 13 -17.05 -33.14 52.68
C VAL A 13 -18.39 -33.11 53.48
N LEU A 14 -19.66 -33.12 52.99
CA LEU A 14 -20.33 -33.37 51.69
C LEU A 14 -21.65 -32.54 51.54
N ALA A 15 -22.02 -32.10 50.32
CA ALA A 15 -23.40 -31.95 49.78
C ALA A 15 -23.31 -31.60 48.26
N CYS A 16 -23.98 -32.21 47.28
CA CYS A 16 -25.40 -32.58 47.06
C CYS A 16 -26.32 -31.35 46.88
N ALA A 17 -27.10 -31.16 45.81
CA ALA A 17 -27.24 -31.83 44.49
C ALA A 17 -27.88 -30.79 43.49
N SER A 18 -28.37 -31.03 42.27
CA SER A 18 -28.67 -32.23 41.43
C SER A 18 -28.82 -31.80 39.94
N GLU A 19 -28.89 -32.75 39.00
CA GLU A 19 -29.02 -32.53 37.54
C GLU A 19 -30.45 -32.16 37.06
N VAL A 20 -30.56 -31.45 35.93
CA VAL A 20 -31.77 -31.36 35.06
C VAL A 20 -31.33 -31.27 33.59
N SER A 21 -32.07 -31.89 32.67
CA SER A 21 -31.81 -31.90 31.21
C SER A 21 -32.80 -31.01 30.42
N PRO A 22 -32.53 -30.70 29.14
CA PRO A 22 -33.26 -29.65 28.40
C PRO A 22 -34.47 -30.17 27.61
N SER A 23 -35.56 -29.40 27.61
CA SER A 23 -36.58 -29.35 26.54
C SER A 23 -37.34 -28.02 26.59
N ASP A 24 -38.05 -27.72 25.49
CA ASP A 24 -39.13 -26.73 25.36
C ASP A 24 -38.81 -25.24 25.62
N LEU A 25 -38.72 -24.46 24.53
CA LEU A 25 -39.58 -23.29 24.35
C LEU A 25 -39.72 -22.95 22.86
N ALA A 26 -40.95 -22.76 22.40
CA ALA A 26 -41.30 -22.33 21.05
C ALA A 26 -42.39 -21.23 21.12
N GLU A 27 -42.74 -20.68 19.95
CA GLU A 27 -43.93 -19.85 19.71
C GLU A 27 -43.89 -18.37 20.15
N THR A 28 -43.21 -17.56 19.31
CA THR A 28 -43.65 -16.26 18.77
C THR A 28 -44.37 -15.20 19.63
N ALA A 29 -43.78 -14.00 19.71
CA ALA A 29 -44.48 -12.72 19.87
C ALA A 29 -43.73 -11.60 19.09
N PRO A 30 -44.38 -10.49 18.67
CA PRO A 30 -43.90 -9.67 17.55
C PRO A 30 -43.05 -8.43 17.92
N VAL A 31 -42.32 -7.93 16.91
CA VAL A 31 -41.47 -6.73 16.93
C VAL A 31 -42.30 -5.43 16.92
N PRO A 32 -42.02 -4.43 17.79
CA PRO A 32 -42.56 -3.08 17.66
C PRO A 32 -41.77 -2.25 16.62
N SER A 33 -42.48 -1.45 15.83
CA SER A 33 -41.91 -0.71 14.69
C SER A 33 -41.48 0.73 15.01
N ALA A 34 -40.49 1.20 14.26
CA ALA A 34 -40.15 2.60 13.96
C ALA A 34 -40.02 3.61 15.13
N VAL A 35 -38.77 3.95 15.47
CA VAL A 35 -38.45 5.26 16.06
C VAL A 35 -38.13 6.23 14.91
N ALA A 36 -38.81 7.38 14.86
CA ALA A 36 -38.59 8.37 13.81
C ALA A 36 -37.27 9.14 14.05
N SER A 37 -36.45 9.27 13.00
CA SER A 37 -35.24 10.10 13.07
C SER A 37 -35.59 11.59 13.09
N VAL A 38 -35.09 12.31 14.10
CA VAL A 38 -35.31 13.76 14.26
C VAL A 38 -34.17 14.52 13.59
N ILE A 39 -34.47 15.13 12.44
CA ILE A 39 -33.52 15.98 11.72
C ILE A 39 -33.24 17.27 12.53
N PRO A 40 -31.98 17.57 12.91
CA PRO A 40 -31.65 18.84 13.53
C PRO A 40 -31.75 19.99 12.51
N THR A 41 -32.44 21.07 12.88
CA THR A 41 -32.43 22.31 12.09
C THR A 41 -31.08 23.02 12.23
N PRO A 42 -30.49 23.56 11.15
CA PRO A 42 -29.19 24.23 11.21
C PRO A 42 -29.25 25.50 12.06
N VAL A 43 -28.24 25.69 12.90
CA VAL A 43 -28.02 26.92 13.68
C VAL A 43 -27.33 27.96 12.78
N PRO A 44 -27.80 29.22 12.72
CA PRO A 44 -27.14 30.26 11.95
C PRO A 44 -25.78 30.62 12.58
N ALA A 45 -24.77 30.82 11.74
CA ALA A 45 -23.44 31.27 12.17
C ALA A 45 -23.47 32.71 12.72
N PRO A 46 -22.64 33.05 13.72
CA PRO A 46 -22.52 34.42 14.20
C PRO A 46 -21.75 35.31 13.22
N ASP A 47 -22.22 36.54 13.01
CA ASP A 47 -21.54 37.55 12.19
C ASP A 47 -20.15 37.90 12.76
N ASN A 48 -19.11 37.85 11.92
CA ASN A 48 -17.74 38.18 12.31
C ASN A 48 -17.37 39.59 11.76
N PRO A 49 -17.11 40.61 12.61
CA PRO A 49 -16.94 41.99 12.17
C PRO A 49 -15.58 42.26 11.51
N THR A 50 -15.60 43.00 10.40
CA THR A 50 -14.42 43.35 9.58
C THR A 50 -13.36 44.15 10.35
N PRO A 51 -12.08 43.71 10.39
CA PRO A 51 -10.97 44.52 10.89
C PRO A 51 -10.61 45.67 9.93
N THR A 52 -10.47 46.89 10.45
CA THR A 52 -10.11 48.08 9.67
C THR A 52 -8.62 48.42 9.80
N THR A 53 -7.88 48.36 8.69
CA THR A 53 -6.51 48.91 8.57
C THR A 53 -6.52 50.44 8.54
N PRO A 54 -5.62 51.11 9.27
CA PRO A 54 -4.58 51.92 8.62
C PRO A 54 -3.26 52.03 9.44
N PRO A 55 -2.23 52.77 8.98
CA PRO A 55 -1.48 52.62 7.73
C PRO A 55 0.04 52.42 7.99
N ALA A 56 0.83 52.15 6.95
CA ALA A 56 2.28 51.93 7.08
C ALA A 56 3.09 53.22 7.36
N SER A 57 4.30 53.06 7.93
CA SER A 57 5.34 54.11 7.98
C SER A 57 6.73 53.51 7.72
N ALA A 58 7.63 54.30 7.13
CA ALA A 58 8.79 53.81 6.38
C ALA A 58 10.05 53.50 7.19
N SER A 59 10.92 52.67 6.62
CA SER A 59 12.32 52.49 7.00
C SER A 59 13.14 53.78 6.84
N PRO A 60 14.33 53.84 7.46
CA PRO A 60 15.51 54.21 6.67
C PRO A 60 16.74 53.33 6.93
N ASN A 61 17.46 53.02 5.86
CA ASN A 61 18.88 52.63 5.83
C ASN A 61 19.57 53.61 4.85
N PRO A 62 20.82 54.08 5.08
CA PRO A 62 21.92 53.43 4.34
C PRO A 62 23.35 53.50 4.96
N ASN A 63 24.24 52.69 4.36
CA ASN A 63 25.70 52.85 4.16
C ASN A 63 26.74 52.30 5.17
N ALA A 64 27.94 52.04 4.62
CA ALA A 64 29.18 51.45 5.16
C ALA A 64 29.13 49.91 5.36
N ASP A 65 30.09 49.09 4.89
CA ASP A 65 31.36 49.35 4.17
C ASP A 65 31.74 48.24 3.16
N VAL A 66 32.63 48.56 2.21
CA VAL A 66 33.26 47.67 1.19
C VAL A 66 34.69 48.20 0.92
N PRO A 67 35.79 47.42 1.06
CA PRO A 67 36.42 46.71 -0.09
C PRO A 67 37.36 45.52 0.31
N PRO A 68 38.29 44.98 -0.53
CA PRO A 68 38.40 44.92 -2.00
C PRO A 68 38.57 43.50 -2.60
N THR A 69 38.51 43.41 -3.93
CA THR A 69 38.84 42.24 -4.78
C THR A 69 40.33 42.16 -5.16
N PRO A 70 40.91 40.96 -5.41
CA PRO A 70 42.13 40.77 -6.23
C PRO A 70 41.86 40.15 -7.62
N THR A 71 42.74 40.40 -8.58
CA THR A 71 42.49 40.22 -10.04
C THR A 71 42.94 38.87 -10.63
N GLN A 72 42.41 38.56 -11.83
CA GLN A 72 42.68 37.42 -12.72
C GLN A 72 44.16 37.02 -12.92
N VAL A 73 44.37 35.75 -13.28
CA VAL A 73 45.44 35.26 -14.18
C VAL A 73 44.77 34.35 -15.24
N SER A 74 45.40 34.19 -16.40
CA SER A 74 44.78 33.71 -17.65
C SER A 74 44.94 32.21 -17.97
N GLU A 75 44.04 31.75 -18.83
CA GLU A 75 44.10 30.62 -19.79
C GLU A 75 45.44 30.55 -20.58
N PRO A 76 45.79 29.40 -21.23
CA PRO A 76 45.13 28.99 -22.49
C PRO A 76 45.00 27.47 -22.81
N GLU A 77 44.13 27.16 -23.80
CA GLU A 77 44.19 26.03 -24.78
C GLU A 77 44.15 24.56 -24.27
N SER A 78 43.67 23.56 -25.02
CA SER A 78 42.68 23.43 -26.12
C SER A 78 42.43 21.92 -26.40
N ASN A 79 41.58 21.58 -27.38
CA ASN A 79 41.35 20.23 -27.96
C ASN A 79 40.62 19.20 -27.06
N ASP A 80 39.76 18.30 -27.56
CA ASP A 80 39.11 18.18 -28.88
C ASP A 80 37.71 17.55 -28.70
N GLU A 81 36.78 17.88 -29.60
CA GLU A 81 35.53 17.11 -29.76
C GLU A 81 35.76 15.94 -30.73
N GLU A 82 35.49 14.70 -30.32
CA GLU A 82 35.37 13.57 -31.25
C GLU A 82 33.91 13.11 -31.34
N GLN A 83 33.25 13.42 -32.45
CA GLN A 83 31.86 13.07 -32.72
C GLN A 83 31.76 11.61 -33.17
N VAL A 84 30.94 10.81 -32.47
CA VAL A 84 30.66 9.43 -32.86
C VAL A 84 29.54 9.42 -33.92
N GLU A 85 29.90 9.25 -35.20
CA GLU A 85 28.92 9.02 -36.27
C GLU A 85 28.17 7.69 -36.08
N PRO A 86 26.84 7.65 -36.29
CA PRO A 86 26.07 6.40 -36.26
C PRO A 86 26.29 5.58 -37.54
N SER A 87 26.68 4.31 -37.37
CA SER A 87 26.79 3.36 -38.50
C SER A 87 25.44 3.04 -39.16
N PRO A 88 25.41 2.73 -40.47
CA PRO A 88 24.18 2.81 -41.28
C PRO A 88 23.20 1.65 -41.10
N VAL A 89 21.91 1.98 -41.15
CA VAL A 89 20.79 1.02 -41.19
C VAL A 89 20.77 0.25 -42.53
N PRO A 90 20.67 -1.09 -42.54
CA PRO A 90 20.55 -1.86 -43.77
C PRO A 90 19.16 -1.70 -44.40
N GLN A 91 19.10 -1.14 -45.61
CA GLN A 91 17.85 -1.00 -46.37
C GLN A 91 17.37 -2.34 -46.94
N SER A 92 16.24 -2.85 -46.46
CA SER A 92 15.54 -3.98 -47.09
C SER A 92 14.80 -3.52 -48.35
N SER A 93 15.22 -4.02 -49.52
CA SER A 93 14.52 -3.77 -50.79
C SER A 93 13.25 -4.63 -50.93
N PRO A 94 12.14 -4.11 -51.47
CA PRO A 94 10.90 -4.87 -51.63
C PRO A 94 11.03 -5.95 -52.73
N THR A 95 10.60 -7.17 -52.42
CA THR A 95 10.48 -8.27 -53.39
C THR A 95 9.05 -8.31 -53.96
N PRO A 96 8.82 -8.66 -55.25
CA PRO A 96 7.52 -8.46 -55.88
C PRO A 96 6.38 -9.34 -55.35
N VAL A 97 5.16 -8.81 -55.39
CA VAL A 97 3.91 -9.56 -55.16
C VAL A 97 3.44 -10.17 -56.49
N ASP A 98 3.21 -11.49 -56.53
CA ASP A 98 2.59 -12.18 -57.66
C ASP A 98 1.14 -12.60 -57.31
N PRO A 99 0.10 -12.03 -57.94
CA PRO A 99 -1.28 -12.21 -57.52
C PRO A 99 -2.04 -13.28 -58.34
N THR A 100 -1.93 -14.57 -57.99
CA THR A 100 -2.99 -15.57 -58.24
C THR A 100 -2.86 -16.81 -57.34
N ALA A 101 -3.79 -16.97 -56.40
CA ALA A 101 -4.13 -18.26 -55.78
C ALA A 101 -5.61 -18.25 -55.36
N THR A 102 -6.37 -19.28 -55.73
CA THR A 102 -7.84 -19.31 -55.56
C THR A 102 -8.24 -19.74 -54.14
N GLN A 103 -9.29 -19.12 -53.61
CA GLN A 103 -9.88 -19.50 -52.31
C GLN A 103 -10.41 -20.94 -52.32
N ILE A 104 -10.14 -21.68 -51.24
CA ILE A 104 -10.79 -22.95 -50.90
C ILE A 104 -11.31 -22.79 -49.45
N PRO A 105 -12.58 -23.11 -49.15
CA PRO A 105 -13.13 -22.95 -47.81
C PRO A 105 -12.53 -23.98 -46.82
N PRO A 106 -12.39 -23.63 -45.53
CA PRO A 106 -11.82 -24.52 -44.53
C PRO A 106 -12.72 -25.73 -44.24
N ALA A 107 -12.11 -26.89 -44.07
CA ALA A 107 -12.79 -28.10 -43.58
C ALA A 107 -12.94 -28.07 -42.05
N LEU A 108 -13.85 -28.88 -41.51
CA LEU A 108 -13.98 -29.06 -40.05
C LEU A 108 -12.72 -29.71 -39.48
N ASN A 109 -12.00 -29.00 -38.62
CA ASN A 109 -10.92 -29.58 -37.83
C ASN A 109 -11.52 -30.49 -36.74
N THR A 110 -11.21 -31.79 -36.83
CA THR A 110 -11.31 -32.71 -35.70
C THR A 110 -10.12 -32.47 -34.76
N PRO A 111 -10.27 -32.67 -33.44
CA PRO A 111 -9.18 -32.45 -32.49
C PRO A 111 -8.03 -33.42 -32.77
N THR A 112 -6.83 -32.88 -32.96
CA THR A 112 -5.59 -33.67 -33.07
C THR A 112 -5.14 -34.04 -31.66
N PRO A 113 -4.73 -35.29 -31.38
CA PRO A 113 -4.21 -35.66 -30.06
C PRO A 113 -2.93 -34.87 -29.73
N PRO A 114 -2.69 -34.54 -28.44
CA PRO A 114 -1.60 -33.66 -28.06
C PRO A 114 -0.23 -34.27 -28.41
N VAL A 115 0.64 -33.45 -29.01
CA VAL A 115 2.04 -33.80 -29.26
C VAL A 115 2.80 -33.70 -27.94
N ALA A 116 3.21 -34.85 -27.39
CA ALA A 116 4.03 -34.88 -26.18
C ALA A 116 5.40 -34.21 -26.46
N GLY A 117 5.70 -33.12 -25.75
CA GLY A 117 7.00 -32.45 -25.80
C GLY A 117 6.99 -30.93 -26.04
N THR A 118 5.83 -30.30 -26.23
CA THR A 118 5.75 -28.83 -26.13
C THR A 118 5.96 -28.41 -24.68
N VAL A 119 7.06 -27.68 -24.42
CA VAL A 119 7.17 -26.82 -23.24
C VAL A 119 5.98 -25.82 -23.29
N PRO A 120 5.27 -25.57 -22.18
CA PRO A 120 4.22 -24.56 -22.14
C PRO A 120 4.72 -23.20 -22.65
N LEU A 121 3.87 -22.49 -23.41
CA LEU A 121 4.22 -21.17 -23.90
C LEU A 121 4.10 -20.17 -22.75
N GLN A 122 5.22 -19.86 -22.10
CA GLN A 122 5.24 -18.87 -21.03
C GLN A 122 5.23 -17.45 -21.60
N THR A 123 4.32 -16.64 -21.07
CA THR A 123 4.18 -15.21 -21.39
C THR A 123 4.95 -14.40 -20.36
N THR A 124 5.71 -13.39 -20.80
CA THR A 124 6.35 -12.45 -19.86
C THR A 124 5.30 -11.44 -19.38
N THR A 125 5.14 -11.33 -18.06
CA THR A 125 4.12 -10.52 -17.39
C THR A 125 4.74 -9.69 -16.27
N ILE A 126 3.93 -8.93 -15.52
CA ILE A 126 4.36 -8.17 -14.33
C ILE A 126 4.92 -9.06 -13.20
N PHE A 127 4.73 -10.38 -13.26
CA PHE A 127 5.37 -11.37 -12.36
C PHE A 127 6.43 -12.23 -13.06
N GLY A 128 6.94 -11.78 -14.22
CA GLY A 128 7.91 -12.51 -15.02
C GLY A 128 7.27 -13.53 -15.99
N PRO A 129 8.05 -14.51 -16.50
CA PRO A 129 7.54 -15.58 -17.35
C PRO A 129 6.59 -16.51 -16.58
N VAL A 130 5.35 -16.61 -17.04
CA VAL A 130 4.29 -17.43 -16.41
C VAL A 130 3.42 -18.15 -17.44
N GLU A 131 2.73 -19.21 -17.01
CA GLU A 131 1.72 -19.91 -17.82
C GLU A 131 0.34 -19.30 -17.56
N CYS A 132 -0.24 -18.69 -18.59
CA CYS A 132 -1.50 -17.97 -18.54
C CYS A 132 -2.19 -18.00 -19.92
N GLU A 133 -3.50 -17.75 -19.96
CA GLU A 133 -4.27 -17.56 -21.20
C GLU A 133 -5.21 -16.36 -21.08
N GLY A 134 -5.59 -15.76 -22.22
CA GLY A 134 -6.49 -14.59 -22.27
C GLY A 134 -5.90 -13.28 -21.75
N THR A 135 -6.67 -12.20 -21.83
CA THR A 135 -6.36 -10.88 -21.21
C THR A 135 -7.65 -10.24 -20.67
N GLY A 136 -7.49 -9.14 -19.92
CA GLY A 136 -8.59 -8.33 -19.42
C GLY A 136 -9.28 -8.86 -18.16
N ARG A 137 -10.39 -8.20 -17.81
CA ARG A 137 -11.09 -8.34 -16.53
C ARG A 137 -11.86 -9.65 -16.37
N VAL A 138 -11.79 -10.23 -15.17
CA VAL A 138 -12.60 -11.36 -14.70
C VAL A 138 -13.39 -10.93 -13.46
N THR A 139 -14.68 -11.25 -13.39
CA THR A 139 -15.50 -11.02 -12.19
C THR A 139 -15.23 -12.09 -11.14
N PHE A 140 -15.05 -11.69 -9.89
CA PHE A 140 -14.89 -12.57 -8.74
C PHE A 140 -16.26 -12.93 -8.15
N ASN A 141 -16.51 -14.23 -7.95
CA ASN A 141 -17.77 -14.77 -7.46
C ASN A 141 -17.67 -15.42 -6.07
N HIS A 142 -16.47 -15.51 -5.50
CA HIS A 142 -16.21 -15.86 -4.10
C HIS A 142 -15.30 -14.82 -3.47
N PHE A 143 -15.59 -14.36 -2.24
CA PHE A 143 -14.60 -13.61 -1.47
C PHE A 143 -13.60 -14.60 -0.82
N PRO A 144 -12.32 -14.25 -0.62
CA PRO A 144 -11.33 -15.22 -0.18
C PRO A 144 -11.55 -15.83 1.21
N LEU A 145 -12.36 -15.19 2.07
CA LEU A 145 -12.87 -15.73 3.32
C LEU A 145 -14.40 -15.68 3.35
N ASP A 146 -15.02 -16.56 4.14
CA ASP A 146 -16.46 -16.49 4.43
C ASP A 146 -16.79 -15.21 5.21
N ALA A 147 -17.80 -14.46 4.77
CA ALA A 147 -18.26 -13.24 5.43
C ALA A 147 -18.71 -13.48 6.89
N GLY A 148 -19.10 -14.70 7.25
CA GLY A 148 -19.48 -15.07 8.62
C GLY A 148 -18.33 -15.07 9.64
N ILE A 149 -17.07 -15.03 9.19
CA ILE A 149 -15.87 -15.04 10.07
C ILE A 149 -15.02 -13.76 9.97
N ILE A 150 -15.37 -12.82 9.09
CA ILE A 150 -14.60 -11.57 8.93
C ILE A 150 -14.92 -10.64 10.10
N SER A 151 -13.88 -10.14 10.78
CA SER A 151 -14.00 -9.16 11.87
C SER A 151 -13.82 -7.72 11.36
N SER A 152 -12.95 -7.53 10.37
CA SER A 152 -12.75 -6.25 9.68
C SER A 152 -12.00 -6.42 8.36
N ILE A 153 -12.19 -5.48 7.44
CA ILE A 153 -11.32 -5.27 6.29
C ILE A 153 -10.72 -3.87 6.39
N GLN A 154 -9.40 -3.76 6.31
CA GLN A 154 -8.73 -2.47 6.14
C GLN A 154 -8.49 -2.21 4.65
N PRO A 155 -8.89 -1.04 4.12
CA PRO A 155 -8.62 -0.68 2.72
C PRO A 155 -7.13 -0.34 2.50
N MET A 156 -6.75 -0.28 1.22
CA MET A 156 -5.43 0.11 0.75
C MET A 156 -5.06 1.54 1.17
N GLY A 157 -3.77 1.82 1.17
CA GLY A 157 -3.21 3.15 1.36
C GLY A 157 -2.84 3.51 2.80
N ASP A 158 -2.89 2.57 3.74
CA ASP A 158 -2.27 2.75 5.05
C ASP A 158 -0.76 3.02 4.91
N MET A 159 -0.20 3.71 5.88
CA MET A 159 1.21 4.12 5.94
C MET A 159 1.69 3.91 7.37
N SER A 160 2.60 2.95 7.56
CA SER A 160 2.98 2.44 8.88
C SER A 160 4.23 1.55 8.82
N GLY A 161 5.23 1.87 9.64
CA GLY A 161 6.48 1.09 9.76
C GLY A 161 7.27 1.05 8.46
N SER A 162 7.58 -0.16 7.98
CA SER A 162 8.25 -0.36 6.69
C SER A 162 7.37 0.00 5.49
N HIS A 163 6.05 0.06 5.65
CA HIS A 163 5.14 0.53 4.61
C HIS A 163 5.06 2.06 4.64
N VAL A 164 6.15 2.70 4.21
CA VAL A 164 6.28 4.17 4.22
C VAL A 164 5.35 4.79 3.20
N THR A 165 5.40 4.33 1.95
CA THR A 165 4.41 4.69 0.92
C THR A 165 3.09 3.96 1.16
N PRO A 166 1.95 4.50 0.69
CA PRO A 166 0.65 3.81 0.67
C PRO A 166 0.72 2.30 0.35
N VAL A 167 0.11 1.50 1.22
CA VAL A 167 -0.02 0.04 1.13
C VAL A 167 -0.88 -0.39 -0.07
N ASP A 168 -0.39 -1.36 -0.86
CA ASP A 168 -1.00 -1.84 -2.12
C ASP A 168 -1.95 -3.05 -1.95
N HIS A 169 -2.37 -3.34 -0.71
CA HIS A 169 -3.17 -4.51 -0.36
C HIS A 169 -4.29 -4.15 0.62
N ILE A 170 -5.41 -4.87 0.57
CA ILE A 170 -6.39 -4.82 1.66
C ILE A 170 -6.01 -5.85 2.74
N TYR A 171 -6.14 -5.47 4.01
CA TYR A 171 -5.95 -6.39 5.13
C TYR A 171 -7.28 -7.01 5.52
N ILE A 172 -7.44 -8.32 5.33
CA ILE A 172 -8.63 -9.07 5.74
C ILE A 172 -8.34 -9.74 7.08
N THR A 173 -9.06 -9.38 8.13
CA THR A 173 -8.90 -9.94 9.48
C THR A 173 -10.12 -10.79 9.84
N HIS A 174 -9.89 -11.97 10.43
CA HIS A 174 -10.97 -12.87 10.88
C HIS A 174 -11.21 -12.76 12.40
N ASP A 175 -12.23 -13.45 12.91
CA ASP A 175 -12.73 -13.33 14.28
C ASP A 175 -11.89 -14.04 15.36
N SER A 176 -10.71 -14.54 15.00
CA SER A 176 -9.94 -15.50 15.81
C SER A 176 -8.44 -15.17 15.83
N ALA A 177 -7.86 -15.01 17.02
CA ALA A 177 -6.51 -14.46 17.19
C ALA A 177 -5.44 -15.45 17.70
N ASP A 178 -5.85 -16.63 18.19
CA ASP A 178 -5.04 -17.43 19.13
C ASP A 178 -4.62 -18.85 18.64
N VAL A 179 -4.98 -19.30 17.42
CA VAL A 179 -4.70 -20.68 16.96
C VAL A 179 -4.31 -20.73 15.46
N PRO A 180 -3.02 -20.83 15.11
CA PRO A 180 -2.58 -20.88 13.70
C PRO A 180 -3.31 -21.94 12.86
N GLY A 181 -3.95 -21.51 11.77
CA GLY A 181 -4.79 -22.38 10.92
C GLY A 181 -6.09 -22.78 11.62
N HIS A 182 -6.95 -21.80 11.95
CA HIS A 182 -8.19 -21.92 12.74
C HIS A 182 -9.28 -22.90 12.21
N GLY A 183 -9.00 -23.70 11.18
CA GLY A 183 -9.98 -24.47 10.40
C GLY A 183 -10.68 -23.62 9.32
N TYR A 184 -10.40 -22.33 9.26
CA TYR A 184 -10.82 -21.42 8.21
C TYR A 184 -9.95 -21.60 6.96
N GLU A 185 -10.55 -21.38 5.80
CA GLU A 185 -9.98 -21.71 4.49
C GLU A 185 -9.94 -20.48 3.60
N VAL A 186 -8.82 -20.25 2.91
CA VAL A 186 -8.72 -19.26 1.83
C VAL A 186 -9.23 -19.89 0.56
N VAL A 187 -10.24 -19.31 -0.08
CA VAL A 187 -10.83 -19.82 -1.32
C VAL A 187 -10.48 -18.95 -2.53
N MET A 188 -10.44 -19.58 -3.71
CA MET A 188 -10.18 -18.90 -4.98
C MET A 188 -11.31 -17.93 -5.35
N PRO A 189 -11.03 -16.65 -5.65
CA PRO A 189 -12.07 -15.67 -5.96
C PRO A 189 -12.69 -15.82 -7.36
N ALA A 190 -11.93 -16.41 -8.28
CA ALA A 190 -12.34 -16.87 -9.61
C ALA A 190 -11.40 -18.01 -10.07
N ASP A 191 -11.71 -18.66 -11.20
CA ASP A 191 -10.81 -19.63 -11.84
C ASP A 191 -9.44 -18.98 -12.15
N GLY A 192 -8.34 -19.74 -12.03
CA GLY A 192 -7.02 -19.24 -12.35
C GLY A 192 -5.90 -20.28 -12.26
N VAL A 193 -4.67 -19.84 -12.49
CA VAL A 193 -3.44 -20.64 -12.37
C VAL A 193 -2.55 -20.03 -11.30
N VAL A 194 -2.21 -20.79 -10.27
CA VAL A 194 -1.14 -20.41 -9.32
C VAL A 194 0.19 -20.46 -10.07
N VAL A 195 0.84 -19.30 -10.17
CA VAL A 195 2.09 -19.10 -10.92
C VAL A 195 3.31 -18.95 -10.02
N SER A 196 3.12 -18.54 -8.76
CA SER A 196 4.17 -18.49 -7.75
C SER A 196 3.65 -18.86 -6.35
N VAL A 197 4.48 -19.57 -5.59
CA VAL A 197 4.31 -19.81 -4.15
C VAL A 197 5.62 -19.46 -3.44
N GLY A 198 5.63 -18.37 -2.68
CA GLY A 198 6.75 -17.92 -1.86
C GLY A 198 6.57 -18.31 -0.39
N ARG A 199 7.63 -18.79 0.26
CA ARG A 199 7.65 -19.08 1.70
C ARG A 199 8.17 -17.87 2.45
N MET A 200 7.32 -17.23 3.26
CA MET A 200 7.70 -16.00 3.97
C MET A 200 8.79 -16.27 5.04
N PRO A 201 9.64 -15.28 5.40
CA PRO A 201 10.82 -15.51 6.25
C PRO A 201 10.55 -15.97 7.70
N ASN A 202 9.30 -16.02 8.15
CA ASN A 202 8.96 -16.37 9.53
C ASN A 202 8.95 -17.89 9.77
N PRO A 203 9.87 -18.46 10.57
CA PRO A 203 9.94 -19.90 10.82
C PRO A 203 8.80 -20.41 11.71
N ASN A 204 8.14 -19.54 12.48
CA ASN A 204 7.29 -19.95 13.61
C ASN A 204 5.85 -20.36 13.23
N ARG A 205 5.44 -20.11 11.98
CA ARG A 205 4.12 -20.46 11.44
C ARG A 205 4.20 -20.79 9.94
N PRO A 206 3.25 -21.57 9.38
CA PRO A 206 2.98 -21.52 7.95
C PRO A 206 2.60 -20.07 7.60
N ASP A 207 3.25 -19.55 6.57
CA ASP A 207 3.24 -18.13 6.20
C ASP A 207 3.73 -18.06 4.76
N TYR A 208 2.82 -17.80 3.82
CA TYR A 208 3.08 -17.91 2.39
C TYR A 208 2.58 -16.68 1.63
N ARG A 209 3.26 -16.41 0.51
CA ARG A 209 2.79 -15.54 -0.57
C ARG A 209 2.36 -16.42 -1.74
N ILE A 210 1.20 -16.17 -2.33
CA ILE A 210 0.70 -16.92 -3.49
C ILE A 210 0.26 -15.92 -4.56
N VAL A 211 0.72 -16.11 -5.80
CA VAL A 211 0.30 -15.31 -6.96
C VAL A 211 -0.49 -16.19 -7.93
N ILE A 212 -1.66 -15.70 -8.35
CA ILE A 212 -2.52 -16.35 -9.34
C ILE A 212 -2.65 -15.46 -10.57
N ALA A 213 -2.49 -16.06 -11.76
CA ALA A 213 -2.95 -15.50 -13.02
C ALA A 213 -4.41 -15.91 -13.27
N HIS A 214 -5.31 -14.93 -13.38
CA HIS A 214 -6.69 -15.15 -13.87
C HIS A 214 -6.75 -14.97 -15.38
N THR A 215 -5.96 -14.04 -15.92
CA THR A 215 -5.59 -13.94 -17.34
C THR A 215 -4.10 -13.66 -17.44
N CYS A 216 -3.54 -13.42 -18.64
CA CYS A 216 -2.16 -12.92 -18.76
C CYS A 216 -1.98 -11.45 -18.32
N THR A 217 -3.05 -10.73 -17.97
CA THR A 217 -2.96 -9.34 -17.48
C THR A 217 -3.55 -9.17 -16.08
N LEU A 218 -4.59 -9.93 -15.72
CA LEU A 218 -5.23 -9.87 -14.41
C LEU A 218 -4.69 -10.92 -13.45
N PHE A 219 -4.22 -10.46 -12.29
CA PHE A 219 -3.64 -11.28 -11.24
C PHE A 219 -4.29 -11.01 -9.88
N THR A 220 -4.29 -12.01 -9.00
CA THR A 220 -4.44 -11.81 -7.57
C THR A 220 -3.19 -12.24 -6.81
N THR A 221 -2.86 -11.50 -5.76
CA THR A 221 -1.80 -11.88 -4.81
C THR A 221 -2.42 -12.04 -3.42
N PHE A 222 -2.00 -13.11 -2.74
CA PHE A 222 -2.28 -13.38 -1.33
C PHE A 222 -0.96 -13.37 -0.56
N ILE A 223 -0.94 -12.79 0.64
CA ILE A 223 0.22 -12.86 1.55
C ILE A 223 -0.29 -13.18 2.98
N HIS A 224 0.59 -13.74 3.80
CA HIS A 224 0.34 -14.18 5.18
C HIS A 224 -0.71 -15.30 5.34
N VAL A 225 -1.07 -15.97 4.25
CA VAL A 225 -1.91 -17.18 4.28
C VAL A 225 -1.17 -18.37 4.89
N GLY A 226 -1.93 -19.33 5.41
CA GLY A 226 -1.42 -20.57 5.98
C GLY A 226 -0.98 -21.59 4.91
N SER A 227 -1.02 -22.87 5.25
CA SER A 227 -0.51 -23.94 4.36
C SER A 227 -1.33 -24.01 3.06
N PRO A 228 -0.71 -23.96 1.87
CA PRO A 228 -1.39 -24.27 0.61
C PRO A 228 -1.89 -25.72 0.59
N VAL A 229 -2.90 -26.01 -0.24
CA VAL A 229 -3.48 -27.37 -0.35
C VAL A 229 -2.46 -28.45 -0.72
N GLU A 230 -2.69 -29.68 -0.26
CA GLU A 230 -1.74 -30.81 -0.41
C GLU A 230 -1.33 -31.08 -1.86
N GLU A 231 -2.25 -30.96 -2.84
CA GLU A 231 -1.91 -31.15 -4.26
C GLU A 231 -1.01 -30.03 -4.82
N LEU A 232 -1.10 -28.81 -4.28
CA LEU A 232 -0.21 -27.71 -4.63
C LEU A 232 1.16 -27.91 -3.94
N MET A 233 1.18 -28.24 -2.65
CA MET A 233 2.41 -28.55 -1.92
C MET A 233 3.16 -29.76 -2.49
N ALA A 234 2.46 -30.76 -3.05
CA ALA A 234 3.07 -31.89 -3.76
C ALA A 234 3.76 -31.49 -5.09
N LYS A 235 3.43 -30.34 -5.68
CA LYS A 235 4.10 -29.77 -6.86
C LYS A 235 5.17 -28.74 -6.49
N VAL A 236 4.95 -28.00 -5.40
CA VAL A 236 5.88 -26.98 -4.85
C VAL A 236 7.10 -27.63 -4.20
N GLY A 237 6.90 -28.69 -3.41
CA GLY A 237 7.95 -29.31 -2.60
C GLY A 237 8.19 -28.57 -1.27
N GLU A 238 9.37 -28.79 -0.69
CA GLU A 238 9.84 -28.06 0.49
C GLU A 238 10.53 -26.76 0.03
N LEU A 239 10.16 -25.63 0.64
CA LEU A 239 10.74 -24.31 0.37
C LEU A 239 11.54 -23.79 1.56
N GLU A 240 12.74 -23.29 1.29
CA GLU A 240 13.53 -22.53 2.26
C GLU A 240 12.85 -21.19 2.59
N LEU A 241 13.10 -20.64 3.77
CA LEU A 241 12.54 -19.36 4.21
C LEU A 241 13.04 -18.21 3.31
N GLY A 242 12.13 -17.44 2.74
CA GLY A 242 12.42 -16.40 1.76
C GLY A 242 12.58 -16.90 0.31
N SER A 243 12.41 -18.20 0.05
CA SER A 243 12.47 -18.76 -1.31
C SER A 243 11.08 -18.90 -1.95
N SER A 244 11.05 -18.98 -3.29
CA SER A 244 9.82 -19.09 -4.08
C SER A 244 9.89 -20.23 -5.10
N TRP A 245 8.81 -20.98 -5.19
CA TRP A 245 8.47 -21.82 -6.34
C TRP A 245 7.79 -21.00 -7.42
N TYR A 246 8.01 -21.40 -8.68
CA TYR A 246 7.37 -20.87 -9.87
C TYR A 246 6.95 -22.04 -10.76
N GLY A 247 5.80 -21.93 -11.43
CA GLY A 247 5.26 -22.99 -12.28
C GLY A 247 3.81 -22.76 -12.65
N ALA A 248 3.02 -23.83 -12.73
CA ALA A 248 1.61 -23.78 -13.02
C ALA A 248 0.80 -24.80 -12.20
N HIS A 249 -0.22 -24.32 -11.50
CA HIS A 249 -1.26 -25.16 -10.89
C HIS A 249 -2.62 -24.50 -11.11
N ALA A 250 -3.41 -25.04 -12.04
CA ALA A 250 -4.78 -24.58 -12.27
C ALA A 250 -5.69 -24.96 -11.09
N ILE A 251 -6.51 -24.01 -10.64
CA ILE A 251 -7.43 -24.16 -9.50
C ILE A 251 -8.71 -23.36 -9.79
N GLN A 252 -9.86 -23.89 -9.38
CA GLN A 252 -11.17 -23.32 -9.74
C GLN A 252 -11.74 -22.38 -8.68
N ALA A 253 -12.62 -21.47 -9.10
CA ALA A 253 -13.39 -20.59 -8.24
C ALA A 253 -14.05 -21.34 -7.07
N GLY A 254 -13.95 -20.79 -5.86
CA GLY A 254 -14.52 -21.37 -4.65
C GLY A 254 -13.82 -22.63 -4.11
N GLN A 255 -12.77 -23.14 -4.78
CA GLN A 255 -11.92 -24.19 -4.21
C GLN A 255 -10.96 -23.60 -3.18
N LYS A 256 -10.64 -24.39 -2.15
CA LYS A 256 -9.60 -24.05 -1.17
C LYS A 256 -8.24 -23.90 -1.85
N LEU A 257 -7.62 -22.75 -1.67
CA LEU A 257 -6.23 -22.46 -2.04
C LEU A 257 -5.27 -22.81 -0.89
N ALA A 258 -5.60 -22.37 0.33
CA ALA A 258 -4.77 -22.50 1.52
C ALA A 258 -5.60 -22.53 2.82
N ASP A 259 -4.97 -22.84 3.95
CA ASP A 259 -5.49 -22.50 5.27
C ASP A 259 -5.44 -20.97 5.48
N ALA A 260 -6.37 -20.42 6.27
CA ALA A 260 -6.34 -19.01 6.65
C ALA A 260 -5.08 -18.63 7.47
N SER A 261 -4.79 -17.33 7.53
CA SER A 261 -3.71 -16.78 8.35
C SER A 261 -3.96 -16.97 9.85
N THR A 262 -2.99 -16.56 10.68
CA THR A 262 -3.14 -16.61 12.14
C THR A 262 -3.90 -15.41 12.74
N ASN A 263 -4.33 -14.43 11.93
CA ASN A 263 -5.12 -13.25 12.36
C ASN A 263 -5.60 -12.45 11.14
N THR A 264 -4.64 -11.90 10.38
CA THR A 264 -4.84 -11.01 9.22
C THR A 264 -4.12 -11.59 8.01
N MET A 265 -4.70 -11.45 6.81
CA MET A 265 -4.06 -11.77 5.53
C MET A 265 -4.14 -10.57 4.59
N ASP A 266 -3.27 -10.57 3.59
CA ASP A 266 -3.17 -9.47 2.62
C ASP A 266 -3.72 -9.96 1.28
N PHE A 267 -4.58 -9.15 0.65
CA PHE A 267 -5.18 -9.47 -0.66
C PHE A 267 -5.03 -8.30 -1.64
N MET A 268 -4.55 -8.61 -2.85
CA MET A 268 -4.33 -7.64 -3.92
C MET A 268 -4.96 -8.11 -5.23
N VAL A 269 -5.33 -7.14 -6.07
CA VAL A 269 -5.71 -7.36 -7.46
C VAL A 269 -4.86 -6.44 -8.33
N HIS A 270 -4.24 -6.97 -9.38
CA HIS A 270 -3.40 -6.21 -10.31
C HIS A 270 -3.87 -6.46 -11.74
N ASP A 271 -4.08 -5.41 -12.53
CA ASP A 271 -4.41 -5.53 -13.96
C ASP A 271 -3.37 -4.79 -14.81
N ALA A 272 -2.52 -5.54 -15.50
CA ALA A 272 -1.45 -5.01 -16.33
C ALA A 272 -1.96 -4.22 -17.57
N GLU A 273 -3.26 -4.24 -17.88
CA GLU A 273 -3.86 -3.34 -18.88
C GLU A 273 -4.07 -1.90 -18.34
N VAL A 274 -3.95 -1.68 -17.02
CA VAL A 274 -4.16 -0.39 -16.35
C VAL A 274 -2.90 0.07 -15.63
N THR A 275 -2.41 1.28 -15.90
CA THR A 275 -1.38 1.94 -15.08
C THR A 275 -2.03 3.07 -14.27
N LEU A 276 -1.84 3.09 -12.96
CA LEU A 276 -2.36 4.14 -12.08
C LEU A 276 -1.69 5.49 -12.40
N PRO A 277 -2.45 6.57 -12.66
CA PRO A 277 -1.91 7.82 -13.19
C PRO A 277 -1.21 8.69 -12.15
N GLY A 278 -1.48 8.50 -10.84
CA GLY A 278 -0.81 9.20 -9.75
C GLY A 278 0.48 8.54 -9.27
N PHE A 279 1.16 7.80 -10.14
CA PHE A 279 2.57 7.42 -10.00
C PHE A 279 3.35 8.13 -11.12
N VAL A 280 3.88 9.33 -10.84
CA VAL A 280 4.42 10.21 -11.91
C VAL A 280 5.73 9.70 -12.51
N SER A 281 6.40 8.77 -11.82
CA SER A 281 7.64 8.10 -12.25
C SER A 281 7.58 6.58 -12.00
N PRO A 282 6.94 5.80 -12.88
CA PRO A 282 6.78 4.35 -12.69
C PRO A 282 8.09 3.55 -12.56
N ALA A 283 9.21 4.06 -13.08
CA ALA A 283 10.52 3.41 -13.01
C ALA A 283 11.07 3.24 -11.57
N LEU A 284 10.65 4.10 -10.62
CA LEU A 284 11.05 3.96 -9.21
C LEU A 284 10.35 2.81 -8.47
N TYR A 285 9.52 2.03 -9.17
CA TYR A 285 8.78 0.87 -8.66
C TYR A 285 9.23 -0.45 -9.32
N GLU A 286 10.35 -0.50 -10.04
CA GLU A 286 10.80 -1.68 -10.82
C GLU A 286 10.98 -2.98 -10.01
N ASN A 287 11.27 -2.90 -8.71
CA ASN A 287 11.35 -4.07 -7.80
C ASN A 287 9.98 -4.57 -7.30
N GLU A 288 8.94 -3.73 -7.34
CA GLU A 288 7.54 -4.07 -7.03
C GLU A 288 6.64 -3.72 -8.23
N PRO A 289 6.91 -4.26 -9.44
CA PRO A 289 6.36 -3.74 -10.70
C PRO A 289 4.85 -3.91 -10.83
N TRP A 290 4.22 -4.73 -9.99
CA TRP A 290 2.77 -4.87 -9.89
C TRP A 290 2.10 -3.66 -9.21
N LYS A 291 2.82 -2.87 -8.42
CA LYS A 291 2.25 -1.82 -7.55
C LYS A 291 1.59 -0.68 -8.34
N ILE A 292 2.15 -0.33 -9.49
CA ILE A 292 1.58 0.65 -10.43
C ILE A 292 0.33 0.13 -11.19
N HIS A 293 0.04 -1.17 -11.06
CA HIS A 293 -1.07 -1.89 -11.71
C HIS A 293 -2.13 -2.39 -10.71
N THR A 294 -1.95 -2.13 -9.41
CA THR A 294 -2.90 -2.51 -8.36
C THR A 294 -4.22 -1.73 -8.49
N LEU A 295 -5.36 -2.41 -8.30
CA LEU A 295 -6.70 -1.82 -8.39
C LEU A 295 -7.56 -2.15 -7.16
N ASP A 296 -8.63 -1.37 -6.94
CA ASP A 296 -9.61 -1.61 -5.88
C ASP A 296 -10.19 -3.03 -5.98
N PRO A 297 -9.94 -3.93 -5.00
CA PRO A 297 -10.44 -5.29 -5.07
C PRO A 297 -11.97 -5.38 -5.09
N PHE A 298 -12.68 -4.40 -4.51
CA PHE A 298 -14.15 -4.42 -4.44
C PHE A 298 -14.82 -4.17 -5.80
N ASP A 299 -14.13 -3.58 -6.78
CA ASP A 299 -14.67 -3.38 -8.13
C ASP A 299 -14.71 -4.66 -8.97
N PHE A 300 -14.13 -5.76 -8.48
CA PHE A 300 -14.16 -7.06 -9.16
C PHE A 300 -15.34 -7.94 -8.74
N TYR A 301 -16.14 -7.51 -7.75
CA TYR A 301 -17.29 -8.25 -7.24
C TYR A 301 -18.62 -7.66 -7.73
N ASP A 302 -19.55 -8.52 -8.14
CA ASP A 302 -20.94 -8.16 -8.38
C ASP A 302 -21.78 -8.14 -7.09
N GLU A 303 -22.94 -7.49 -7.12
CA GLU A 303 -23.92 -7.55 -6.04
C GLU A 303 -24.70 -8.87 -6.04
N PRO A 304 -25.04 -9.46 -4.87
CA PRO A 304 -24.97 -8.86 -3.52
C PRO A 304 -23.63 -9.06 -2.79
N LEU A 305 -22.63 -9.69 -3.41
CA LEU A 305 -21.38 -10.04 -2.74
C LEU A 305 -20.55 -8.79 -2.41
N ARG A 306 -20.46 -7.82 -3.33
CA ARG A 306 -19.74 -6.54 -3.13
C ARG A 306 -20.22 -5.79 -1.87
N SER A 307 -21.53 -5.54 -1.73
CA SER A 307 -22.07 -4.87 -0.53
C SER A 307 -21.96 -5.75 0.74
N ALA A 308 -22.02 -7.08 0.62
CA ALA A 308 -21.86 -7.97 1.77
C ALA A 308 -20.43 -7.93 2.37
N VAL A 309 -19.40 -7.75 1.54
CA VAL A 309 -18.00 -7.65 2.02
C VAL A 309 -17.59 -6.21 2.36
N LEU A 310 -18.12 -5.22 1.66
CA LEU A 310 -17.90 -3.80 2.01
C LEU A 310 -18.46 -3.44 3.39
N ALA A 311 -19.41 -4.22 3.93
CA ALA A 311 -19.91 -4.04 5.30
C ALA A 311 -18.83 -4.15 6.40
N PHE A 312 -17.67 -4.74 6.10
CA PHE A 312 -16.53 -4.85 7.03
C PHE A 312 -15.46 -3.77 6.84
N ASN A 313 -15.61 -2.89 5.83
CA ASN A 313 -14.68 -1.82 5.49
C ASN A 313 -15.11 -0.49 6.16
N PRO A 314 -14.26 0.17 6.96
CA PRO A 314 -14.62 1.44 7.61
C PRO A 314 -14.60 2.66 6.67
N ARG A 315 -13.98 2.57 5.49
CA ARG A 315 -13.88 3.68 4.54
C ARG A 315 -15.18 3.82 3.74
N THR A 316 -15.70 5.05 3.67
CA THR A 316 -16.91 5.40 2.91
C THR A 316 -16.68 6.46 1.82
N ALA A 317 -15.47 6.98 1.71
CA ALA A 317 -15.05 7.88 0.64
C ALA A 317 -14.44 7.08 -0.52
N GLU A 318 -14.74 7.45 -1.76
CA GLU A 318 -14.18 6.77 -2.93
C GLU A 318 -12.66 7.01 -3.09
N PRO A 319 -11.92 6.10 -3.75
CA PRO A 319 -12.29 4.70 -3.96
C PRO A 319 -12.47 3.97 -2.62
N VAL A 320 -13.54 3.20 -2.46
CA VAL A 320 -13.88 2.54 -1.18
C VAL A 320 -12.81 1.53 -0.72
N GLY A 321 -12.12 0.85 -1.63
CA GLY A 321 -11.00 -0.03 -1.34
C GLY A 321 -9.67 0.68 -1.05
N GLY A 322 -9.64 2.01 -1.07
CA GLY A 322 -8.44 2.81 -0.80
C GLY A 322 -7.66 3.21 -2.05
N LYS A 323 -6.71 4.13 -1.89
CA LYS A 323 -5.91 4.73 -2.97
C LYS A 323 -4.42 4.70 -2.61
N ILE A 324 -3.54 4.55 -3.60
CA ILE A 324 -2.09 4.46 -3.41
C ILE A 324 -1.27 5.44 -4.25
N ASP A 325 -1.83 5.90 -5.37
CA ASP A 325 -1.21 6.74 -6.39
C ASP A 325 -1.55 8.23 -6.13
N TYR A 326 -0.96 8.81 -5.10
CA TYR A 326 -1.27 10.18 -4.67
C TYR A 326 -0.45 11.29 -5.34
N ASP A 327 0.51 10.95 -6.21
CA ASP A 327 1.40 11.92 -6.82
C ASP A 327 0.62 12.90 -7.71
N ILE A 328 0.90 14.20 -7.54
CA ILE A 328 0.51 15.23 -8.50
C ILE A 328 1.78 15.95 -8.95
N ASP A 329 2.07 15.88 -10.24
CA ASP A 329 3.25 16.50 -10.84
C ASP A 329 3.27 18.02 -10.58
N GLY A 330 4.42 18.56 -10.20
CA GLY A 330 4.53 19.96 -9.74
C GLY A 330 4.01 20.25 -8.32
N ARG A 331 3.56 19.25 -7.55
CA ARG A 331 3.03 19.41 -6.18
C ARG A 331 3.73 18.55 -5.13
N LEU A 332 3.69 19.00 -3.87
CA LEU A 332 4.27 18.31 -2.72
C LEU A 332 3.62 16.95 -2.43
N VAL A 333 2.33 16.78 -2.70
CA VAL A 333 1.62 15.51 -2.50
C VAL A 333 2.20 14.39 -3.39
N GLY A 334 2.35 13.21 -2.80
CA GLY A 334 2.85 12.01 -3.47
C GLY A 334 3.89 11.24 -2.66
N ASN A 335 4.47 10.24 -3.32
CA ASN A 335 5.65 9.51 -2.87
C ASN A 335 6.93 10.21 -3.34
N TRP A 336 7.97 10.07 -2.53
CA TRP A 336 9.27 10.73 -2.69
C TRP A 336 10.37 9.79 -2.22
N PHE A 337 11.52 9.82 -2.91
CA PHE A 337 12.65 8.93 -2.66
C PHE A 337 13.93 9.76 -2.58
N VAL A 338 14.83 9.49 -1.62
CA VAL A 338 16.10 10.22 -1.52
C VAL A 338 16.85 10.17 -2.85
N GLU A 339 17.50 11.27 -3.22
CA GLU A 339 18.27 11.38 -4.47
C GLU A 339 19.31 10.23 -4.59
N ASP A 340 19.51 9.74 -5.83
CA ASP A 340 20.35 8.59 -6.18
C ASP A 340 20.00 7.21 -5.57
N THR A 341 18.89 7.05 -4.80
CA THR A 341 18.55 5.74 -4.19
C THR A 341 17.72 4.78 -5.06
N ASN A 342 17.30 5.21 -6.26
CA ASN A 342 16.51 4.40 -7.22
C ASN A 342 15.16 3.87 -6.67
N GLY A 343 14.62 4.49 -5.62
CA GLY A 343 13.34 4.12 -5.00
C GLY A 343 13.31 2.66 -4.56
N TYR A 344 12.29 1.91 -4.99
CA TYR A 344 12.14 0.49 -4.65
C TYR A 344 13.30 -0.40 -5.12
N THR A 345 14.06 0.03 -6.14
CA THR A 345 15.25 -0.70 -6.60
C THR A 345 16.39 -0.66 -5.57
N SER A 346 16.42 0.40 -4.74
CA SER A 346 17.39 0.67 -3.68
C SER A 346 18.84 0.95 -4.14
N ASP A 347 19.57 1.70 -3.32
CA ASP A 347 21.03 1.83 -3.32
C ASP A 347 21.76 0.63 -2.68
N GLY A 348 21.01 -0.39 -2.23
CA GLY A 348 21.54 -1.59 -1.57
C GLY A 348 21.51 -1.54 -0.04
N ARG A 349 20.74 -0.62 0.55
CA ARG A 349 20.43 -0.64 2.00
C ARG A 349 19.68 -1.91 2.39
N LEU A 350 19.88 -2.34 3.64
CA LEU A 350 19.16 -3.48 4.22
C LEU A 350 17.65 -3.21 4.35
N ASN A 351 17.30 -1.96 4.61
CA ASN A 351 15.93 -1.47 4.77
C ASN A 351 15.67 -0.43 3.66
N TYR A 352 15.27 -0.86 2.46
CA TYR A 352 15.13 0.04 1.30
C TYR A 352 14.24 1.26 1.58
N TRP A 353 13.18 1.05 2.37
CA TRP A 353 12.22 2.06 2.79
C TRP A 353 12.81 3.18 3.64
N GLU A 354 14.03 3.04 4.21
CA GLU A 354 14.74 4.15 4.88
C GLU A 354 14.99 5.34 3.94
N THR A 355 14.89 5.14 2.63
CA THR A 355 15.03 6.18 1.61
C THR A 355 13.69 6.76 1.16
N HIS A 356 12.56 6.27 1.69
CA HIS A 356 11.22 6.65 1.25
C HIS A 356 10.64 7.76 2.14
N LEU A 357 9.76 8.55 1.53
CA LEU A 357 8.89 9.55 2.12
C LEU A 357 7.55 9.50 1.38
N ALA A 358 6.43 9.66 2.08
CA ALA A 358 5.13 9.88 1.46
C ALA A 358 4.37 10.99 2.16
N ILE A 359 3.85 11.93 1.37
CA ILE A 359 3.01 13.03 1.82
C ILE A 359 1.66 12.84 1.14
N ALA A 360 0.72 12.24 1.84
CA ALA A 360 -0.56 11.76 1.30
C ALA A 360 -1.68 12.00 2.33
N TYR A 361 -2.73 11.17 2.34
CA TYR A 361 -3.89 11.33 3.23
C TYR A 361 -4.22 10.02 3.97
N ASP A 362 -4.98 10.11 5.06
CA ASP A 362 -5.41 8.93 5.82
C ASP A 362 -6.33 8.01 4.99
N TYR A 363 -6.06 6.70 5.11
CA TYR A 363 -6.69 5.66 4.31
C TYR A 363 -8.16 5.43 4.69
N ILE A 364 -8.64 5.91 5.85
CA ILE A 364 -10.07 5.91 6.21
C ILE A 364 -10.69 7.27 5.90
N ASP A 365 -10.04 8.37 6.33
CA ASP A 365 -10.53 9.73 6.14
C ASP A 365 -9.58 10.56 5.25
N PRO A 366 -9.87 10.70 3.95
CA PRO A 366 -9.01 11.43 3.02
C PRO A 366 -9.00 12.96 3.24
N SER A 367 -9.67 13.49 4.28
CA SER A 367 -9.54 14.90 4.68
C SER A 367 -8.38 15.18 5.64
N MET A 368 -7.71 14.13 6.15
CA MET A 368 -6.54 14.23 7.02
C MET A 368 -5.25 13.99 6.23
N PRO A 369 -4.42 15.02 5.94
CA PRO A 369 -3.12 14.83 5.34
C PRO A 369 -2.11 14.26 6.36
N LEU A 370 -1.31 13.30 5.91
CA LEU A 370 -0.33 12.56 6.70
C LEU A 370 1.06 12.63 6.06
N VAL A 371 2.09 12.56 6.91
CA VAL A 371 3.49 12.50 6.51
C VAL A 371 4.09 11.20 7.04
N SER A 372 4.46 10.31 6.12
CA SER A 372 5.07 9.01 6.42
C SER A 372 6.54 9.02 6.02
N ILE A 373 7.42 8.70 6.98
CA ILE A 373 8.86 8.91 6.86
C ILE A 373 9.59 7.61 7.20
N GLY A 374 10.42 7.12 6.28
CA GLY A 374 11.24 5.93 6.51
C GLY A 374 12.60 6.21 7.17
N ALA A 375 13.14 7.41 6.98
CA ALA A 375 14.43 7.82 7.54
C ALA A 375 14.32 8.22 9.03
N ASP A 376 15.34 7.87 9.83
CA ASP A 376 15.45 8.30 11.22
C ASP A 376 15.94 9.75 11.32
N PHE A 377 15.01 10.68 11.58
CA PHE A 377 15.28 12.09 11.90
C PHE A 377 15.43 12.34 13.42
N GLY A 378 15.66 11.31 14.23
CA GLY A 378 15.80 11.41 15.68
C GLY A 378 14.48 11.61 16.42
N ILE A 379 13.34 11.26 15.82
CA ILE A 379 12.04 11.23 16.50
C ILE A 379 11.99 9.99 17.40
N PRO A 380 11.83 10.11 18.73
CA PRO A 380 11.78 8.94 19.60
C PRO A 380 10.55 8.06 19.33
N ASP A 381 10.72 6.74 19.32
CA ASP A 381 9.63 5.75 19.13
C ASP A 381 8.38 6.06 19.99
N ASN A 382 8.61 6.49 21.22
CA ASN A 382 7.57 6.76 22.21
C ASN A 382 6.94 8.16 22.11
N ALA A 383 7.38 9.01 21.17
CA ALA A 383 6.74 10.30 20.89
C ALA A 383 5.34 10.12 20.32
N CYS A 384 5.11 9.04 19.55
CA CYS A 384 3.79 8.63 19.11
C CYS A 384 3.71 7.10 18.88
N ASN A 385 3.34 6.36 19.93
CA ASN A 385 3.27 4.88 19.94
C ASN A 385 2.32 4.27 18.87
N VAL A 386 1.48 5.07 18.20
CA VAL A 386 0.57 4.63 17.13
C VAL A 386 0.85 5.25 15.76
N CYS A 387 1.89 6.09 15.63
CA CYS A 387 2.26 6.71 14.35
C CYS A 387 3.12 5.77 13.52
N ALA A 388 4.08 5.06 14.13
CA ALA A 388 5.00 4.15 13.45
C ALA A 388 5.65 4.78 12.19
N GLY A 389 6.18 6.01 12.29
CA GLY A 389 6.76 6.76 11.16
C GLY A 389 5.75 7.61 10.36
N ALA A 390 4.44 7.39 10.52
CA ALA A 390 3.37 8.16 9.88
C ALA A 390 2.68 9.13 10.85
N PHE A 391 3.05 10.41 10.74
CA PHE A 391 2.62 11.53 11.58
C PHE A 391 1.48 12.32 10.92
N ALA A 392 0.72 13.06 11.72
CA ALA A 392 -0.32 13.96 11.23
C ALA A 392 0.18 15.41 11.13
N ILE A 393 -0.48 16.20 10.28
CA ILE A 393 -0.21 17.63 10.14
C ILE A 393 -1.18 18.42 11.03
N LYS A 394 -0.64 19.28 11.89
CA LYS A 394 -1.43 20.05 12.87
C LYS A 394 -2.54 20.88 12.23
N GLY A 395 -3.76 20.71 12.72
CA GLY A 395 -4.96 21.37 12.21
C GLY A 395 -5.29 21.09 10.74
N ASN A 396 -4.68 20.06 10.14
CA ASN A 396 -4.69 19.78 8.69
C ASN A 396 -4.30 21.01 7.84
N ALA A 397 -3.40 21.85 8.36
CA ALA A 397 -3.01 23.10 7.70
C ALA A 397 -2.24 22.85 6.39
N LEU A 398 -2.48 23.71 5.39
CA LEU A 398 -1.80 23.71 4.08
C LEU A 398 -1.81 22.36 3.34
N ASP A 399 -2.94 22.05 2.69
CA ASP A 399 -3.11 20.85 1.84
C ASP A 399 -1.91 20.62 0.89
N PRO A 400 -1.15 19.51 1.03
CA PRO A 400 0.01 19.22 0.18
C PRO A 400 -0.26 19.17 -1.32
N ALA A 401 -1.52 18.92 -1.75
CA ALA A 401 -1.89 19.00 -3.17
C ALA A 401 -1.88 20.43 -3.72
N THR A 402 -1.79 21.44 -2.85
CA THR A 402 -1.73 22.85 -3.23
C THR A 402 -0.31 23.42 -3.24
N ILE A 403 0.64 22.84 -2.49
CA ILE A 403 2.02 23.36 -2.39
C ILE A 403 2.82 23.05 -3.67
N SER A 404 3.65 24.00 -4.08
CA SER A 404 4.42 24.01 -5.33
C SER A 404 5.69 24.89 -5.22
N THR A 405 6.48 24.97 -6.31
CA THR A 405 7.69 25.81 -6.39
C THR A 405 7.45 27.30 -6.12
N SER A 406 6.23 27.81 -6.31
CA SER A 406 5.90 29.21 -6.00
C SER A 406 5.73 29.51 -4.50
N ASP A 407 5.63 28.48 -3.66
CA ASP A 407 5.38 28.62 -2.22
C ASP A 407 6.69 28.70 -1.41
N GLY A 408 7.80 28.21 -1.98
CA GLY A 408 9.13 28.21 -1.35
C GLY A 408 9.19 27.30 -0.12
N LEU A 409 9.93 27.74 0.91
CA LEU A 409 10.02 27.06 2.20
C LEU A 409 8.68 27.07 2.96
N VAL A 410 7.99 25.93 2.94
CA VAL A 410 6.79 25.65 3.74
C VAL A 410 7.19 24.90 5.01
N LYS A 411 6.47 25.17 6.11
CA LYS A 411 6.74 24.63 7.45
C LYS A 411 5.48 23.99 8.01
N TYR A 412 5.57 22.71 8.33
CA TYR A 412 4.48 21.92 8.89
C TYR A 412 4.83 21.51 10.31
N GLU A 413 3.97 21.84 11.28
CA GLU A 413 4.09 21.26 12.63
C GLU A 413 3.53 19.84 12.58
N LEU A 414 4.40 18.85 12.84
CA LEU A 414 4.02 17.44 12.93
C LEU A 414 3.45 17.17 14.31
N VAL A 415 2.31 16.48 14.35
CA VAL A 415 1.64 16.06 15.59
C VAL A 415 1.46 14.55 15.64
N GLY A 416 1.30 14.05 16.86
CA GLY A 416 0.94 12.65 17.10
C GLY A 416 -0.42 12.29 16.50
N ARG A 417 -0.71 10.99 16.46
CA ARG A 417 -2.00 10.41 16.11
C ARG A 417 -2.56 9.68 17.34
N ILE A 418 -3.88 9.57 17.45
CA ILE A 418 -4.60 8.81 18.48
C ILE A 418 -5.58 7.85 17.81
N ARG A 419 -5.49 6.56 18.18
CA ARG A 419 -6.52 5.54 17.93
C ARG A 419 -7.19 5.18 19.27
N PRO A 420 -8.43 5.60 19.54
CA PRO A 420 -9.07 5.39 20.86
C PRO A 420 -9.24 3.92 21.29
N PHE A 421 -9.40 3.01 20.33
CA PHE A 421 -9.45 1.55 20.51
C PHE A 421 -9.18 0.86 19.16
N PRO A 422 -8.79 -0.43 19.11
CA PRO A 422 -8.61 -1.15 17.85
C PRO A 422 -9.86 -1.06 16.95
N GLY A 423 -9.67 -0.75 15.67
CA GLY A 423 -10.76 -0.53 14.70
C GLY A 423 -11.45 0.85 14.79
N ALA A 424 -11.10 1.70 15.76
CA ALA A 424 -11.55 3.11 15.74
C ALA A 424 -10.85 3.90 14.62
N PRO A 425 -11.50 4.94 14.07
CA PRO A 425 -10.82 5.95 13.28
C PRO A 425 -9.61 6.53 14.01
N MET A 426 -8.60 6.92 13.24
CA MET A 426 -7.47 7.69 13.74
C MET A 426 -7.85 9.17 13.84
N PHE A 427 -7.24 9.90 14.77
CA PHE A 427 -7.38 11.36 14.91
C PHE A 427 -6.02 12.01 15.16
N ASN A 428 -5.87 13.29 14.80
CA ASN A 428 -4.71 14.09 15.19
C ASN A 428 -4.68 14.29 16.71
N ASP A 429 -3.52 14.15 17.34
CA ASP A 429 -3.24 14.65 18.68
C ASP A 429 -2.71 16.08 18.58
N GLU A 430 -3.61 17.04 18.37
CA GLU A 430 -3.32 18.48 18.30
C GLU A 430 -2.60 19.03 19.56
N SER A 431 -2.49 18.24 20.64
CA SER A 431 -1.75 18.57 21.87
C SER A 431 -0.32 18.01 21.93
N ASN A 432 -0.01 16.98 21.14
CA ASN A 432 1.28 16.30 21.10
C ASN A 432 2.10 16.73 19.88
N SER A 433 2.81 17.86 20.03
CA SER A 433 3.76 18.37 19.04
C SER A 433 5.02 17.50 18.98
N ILE A 434 5.30 16.93 17.81
CA ILE A 434 6.45 16.05 17.56
C ILE A 434 7.67 16.85 17.11
N GLY A 435 7.46 17.89 16.30
CA GLY A 435 8.50 18.73 15.72
C GLY A 435 8.01 19.47 14.47
N VAL A 436 8.94 19.89 13.62
CA VAL A 436 8.65 20.61 12.38
C VAL A 436 9.24 19.87 11.19
N MET A 437 8.40 19.66 10.17
CA MET A 437 8.84 19.30 8.82
C MET A 437 9.04 20.58 8.00
N LEU A 438 10.23 20.73 7.44
CA LEU A 438 10.60 21.77 6.48
C LEU A 438 10.59 21.15 5.07
N VAL A 439 9.91 21.81 4.13
CA VAL A 439 9.83 21.37 2.73
C VAL A 439 9.91 22.55 1.78
N GLU A 440 10.64 22.36 0.67
CA GLU A 440 10.76 23.33 -0.40
C GLU A 440 10.84 22.58 -1.74
N MET A 441 9.84 22.80 -2.62
CA MET A 441 9.84 22.29 -3.98
C MET A 441 10.86 23.08 -4.80
N LEU A 442 11.95 22.44 -5.22
CA LEU A 442 13.04 23.08 -6.00
C LEU A 442 12.70 23.14 -7.49
N ASP A 443 12.02 22.10 -7.98
CA ASP A 443 11.36 22.04 -9.28
C ASP A 443 10.06 21.19 -9.16
N ASP A 444 9.52 20.67 -10.26
CA ASP A 444 8.26 19.90 -10.23
C ASP A 444 8.39 18.50 -9.56
N ARG A 445 9.62 17.97 -9.47
CA ARG A 445 9.96 16.60 -9.02
C ARG A 445 11.20 16.51 -8.13
N THR A 446 11.83 17.63 -7.77
CA THR A 446 12.91 17.71 -6.77
C THR A 446 12.43 18.47 -5.53
N LEU A 447 12.61 17.88 -4.35
CA LEU A 447 12.14 18.35 -3.05
C LEU A 447 13.32 18.44 -2.06
N ARG A 448 13.53 19.60 -1.45
CA ARG A 448 14.39 19.73 -0.26
C ARG A 448 13.56 19.43 0.99
N PHE A 449 14.06 18.54 1.85
CA PHE A 449 13.31 18.00 2.99
C PHE A 449 14.16 17.93 4.27
N GLU A 450 13.58 18.29 5.41
CA GLU A 450 14.17 18.07 6.73
C GLU A 450 13.07 17.93 7.79
N VAL A 451 13.29 17.10 8.82
CA VAL A 451 12.49 17.14 10.04
C VAL A 451 13.38 17.44 11.24
N ILE A 452 12.93 18.40 12.05
CA ILE A 452 13.60 18.82 13.29
C ILE A 452 12.67 18.50 14.46
N PRO A 453 12.97 17.47 15.29
CA PRO A 453 12.12 17.10 16.43
C PRO A 453 12.12 18.13 17.55
N GLY A 454 11.01 18.20 18.31
CA GLY A 454 10.92 18.92 19.58
C GLY A 454 10.98 20.45 19.51
N VAL A 455 10.84 21.05 18.32
CA VAL A 455 10.81 22.50 18.09
C VAL A 455 9.46 22.95 17.50
N LEU A 456 9.21 24.27 17.49
CA LEU A 456 7.99 24.86 16.91
C LEU A 456 8.31 25.65 15.62
N PRO A 457 7.37 25.79 14.66
CA PRO A 457 7.65 26.42 13.36
C PRO A 457 8.22 27.84 13.45
N GLU A 458 7.80 28.62 14.45
CA GLU A 458 8.28 29.99 14.69
C GLU A 458 9.76 30.08 15.14
N SER A 459 10.34 28.97 15.61
CA SER A 459 11.74 28.92 16.05
C SER A 459 12.74 28.62 14.93
N LEU A 460 12.25 28.21 13.76
CA LEU A 460 13.06 27.87 12.60
C LEU A 460 12.97 28.98 11.54
N THR A 461 14.11 29.37 10.97
CA THR A 461 14.17 30.37 9.89
C THR A 461 14.32 29.70 8.53
N ASP A 462 15.30 28.83 8.40
CA ASP A 462 15.72 28.09 7.21
C ASP A 462 15.99 26.60 7.59
N PHE A 463 16.32 25.78 6.61
CA PHE A 463 16.90 24.44 6.77
C PHE A 463 18.28 24.47 7.43
N THR A 464 18.75 23.30 7.89
CA THR A 464 20.15 23.08 8.31
C THR A 464 20.96 22.36 7.24
N ASP A 465 22.25 22.13 7.52
CA ASP A 465 23.16 21.31 6.70
C ASP A 465 22.77 19.81 6.68
N ALA A 466 21.78 19.39 7.48
CA ALA A 466 21.25 18.01 7.51
C ALA A 466 20.06 17.77 6.57
N ALA A 467 19.56 18.80 5.87
CA ALA A 467 18.47 18.66 4.91
C ALA A 467 18.87 17.77 3.73
N LEU A 468 17.97 16.87 3.33
CA LEU A 468 18.15 15.93 2.22
C LEU A 468 17.46 16.43 0.95
N ILE A 469 17.93 15.96 -0.19
CA ILE A 469 17.21 16.05 -1.47
C ILE A 469 16.43 14.75 -1.68
N TYR A 470 15.16 14.90 -2.02
CA TYR A 470 14.27 13.84 -2.48
C TYR A 470 13.86 14.13 -3.93
N THR A 471 13.65 13.06 -4.69
CA THR A 471 13.25 13.04 -6.09
C THR A 471 12.05 12.10 -6.28
N ARG A 472 11.39 12.21 -7.43
CA ARG A 472 10.45 11.20 -7.93
C ARG A 472 10.51 11.09 -9.46
#